data_AF-A0A6B3EVX4-F1
#
_entry.id   AF-A0A6B3EVX4-F1
#
_cell.length_a   1.000
_cell.length_b   1.000
_cell.length_c   1.000
_cell.angle_alpha   90.00
_cell.angle_beta   90.00
_cell.angle_gamma   90.00
#
_symmetry.space_group_name_H-M   'P 1'
#
loop_
_entity.id
_entity.type
_entity.pdbx_description
1 polymer ?
#
loop_
_entity_poly.entity_id
_entity_poly.type
_entity_poly.pdbx_seq_one_letter_code
_entity_poly.pdbx_strand_id
1 'polypeptide(L)'
;HSTDLHGTWAGPGAARFTATTVLEGLREALPAAEVLYAEGEAETIAAVREAEVTVVAVGEPGEISGEASTRADISLPEGQAELIRQVASVGKPFAVVVFGGRPLT
;
A
#
# COMPACT_ATOMS: atom_id res chain seq x y z
N HIS A 1 -2.94 8.66 -10.91
CA HIS A 1 -2.01 7.52 -10.87
C HIS A 1 -0.79 7.94 -10.09
N SER A 2 -0.46 7.24 -9.00
CA SER A 2 0.76 7.49 -8.21
C SER A 2 1.99 6.97 -8.98
N THR A 3 3.14 7.62 -8.79
CA THR A 3 4.44 7.17 -9.31
C THR A 3 5.28 6.44 -8.26
N ASP A 4 4.76 6.22 -7.05
CA ASP A 4 5.52 5.73 -5.89
C ASP A 4 6.17 4.36 -6.13
N LEU A 5 5.52 3.49 -6.91
CA LEU A 5 6.04 2.15 -7.24
C LEU A 5 7.29 2.18 -8.15
N HIS A 6 7.61 3.31 -8.77
CA HIS A 6 8.88 3.47 -9.47
C HIS A 6 10.05 3.73 -8.52
N GLY A 7 9.76 4.13 -7.27
CA GLY A 7 10.74 4.53 -6.30
C GLY A 7 11.38 5.89 -6.60
N THR A 8 12.25 6.30 -5.68
CA THR A 8 13.07 7.51 -5.85
C THR A 8 14.15 7.29 -6.91
N TRP A 9 14.65 8.37 -7.52
CA TRP A 9 15.62 8.34 -8.63
C TRP A 9 15.17 7.65 -9.94
N ALA A 10 13.87 7.38 -10.12
CA ALA A 10 13.35 6.79 -11.35
C ALA A 10 13.51 7.67 -12.62
N GLY A 11 13.79 8.97 -12.42
CA GLY A 11 14.06 9.92 -13.49
C GLY A 11 12.94 9.96 -14.55
N PRO A 12 13.26 10.17 -15.83
CA PRO A 12 12.24 10.21 -16.89
C PRO A 12 11.57 8.85 -17.14
N GLY A 13 12.07 7.76 -16.54
CA GLY A 13 11.47 6.44 -16.63
C GLY A 13 10.08 6.37 -16.00
N ALA A 14 9.87 7.04 -14.86
CA ALA A 14 8.58 7.04 -14.16
C ALA A 14 7.43 7.67 -14.97
N ALA A 15 7.75 8.61 -15.86
CA ALA A 15 6.76 9.21 -16.76
C ALA A 15 6.59 8.43 -18.08
N ARG A 16 7.56 7.58 -18.44
CA ARG A 16 7.60 6.85 -19.71
C ARG A 16 7.03 5.44 -19.60
N PHE A 17 7.17 4.82 -18.44
CA PHE A 17 6.72 3.46 -18.17
C PHE A 17 5.78 3.50 -16.98
N THR A 18 4.56 3.00 -17.14
CA THR A 18 3.60 2.90 -16.03
C THR A 18 3.89 1.66 -15.22
N ALA A 19 4.03 1.80 -13.90
CA ALA A 19 4.07 0.66 -12.99
C ALA A 19 2.69 0.03 -12.83
N THR A 20 2.62 -1.31 -12.89
CA THR A 20 1.44 -2.07 -12.47
C THR A 20 1.25 -1.93 -10.96
N THR A 21 0.08 -1.47 -10.55
CA THR A 21 -0.30 -1.36 -9.14
C THR A 21 -0.56 -2.73 -8.50
N VAL A 22 -0.57 -2.79 -7.16
CA VAL A 22 -0.99 -4.00 -6.44
C VAL A 22 -2.41 -4.40 -6.84
N LEU A 23 -3.32 -3.43 -6.97
CA LEU A 23 -4.71 -3.68 -7.37
C LEU A 23 -4.81 -4.30 -8.77
N GLU A 24 -4.10 -3.72 -9.74
CA GLU A 24 -4.07 -4.24 -11.11
C GLU A 24 -3.44 -5.63 -11.15
N GLY A 25 -2.31 -5.83 -10.48
CA GLY A 25 -1.62 -7.13 -10.40
C GLY A 25 -2.49 -8.21 -9.74
N LEU A 26 -3.24 -7.88 -8.69
CA LEU A 26 -4.17 -8.83 -8.04
C LEU A 26 -5.32 -9.19 -8.97
N ARG A 27 -5.91 -8.22 -9.68
CA ARG A 27 -7.00 -8.49 -10.65
C ARG A 27 -6.53 -9.35 -11.81
N GLU A 28 -5.30 -9.16 -12.28
CA GLU A 28 -4.72 -9.97 -13.35
C GLU A 28 -4.38 -11.39 -12.87
N ALA A 29 -3.79 -11.53 -11.67
CA ALA A 29 -3.38 -12.82 -11.12
C ALA A 29 -4.56 -13.68 -10.65
N LEU A 30 -5.68 -13.06 -10.26
CA LEU A 30 -6.85 -13.72 -9.69
C LEU A 30 -8.13 -13.41 -10.50
N PRO A 31 -8.22 -13.80 -11.78
CA PRO A 31 -9.32 -13.41 -12.68
C PRO A 31 -10.68 -14.00 -12.29
N ALA A 32 -10.70 -15.04 -11.44
CA ALA A 32 -11.91 -15.67 -10.94
C ALA A 32 -12.33 -15.16 -9.55
N ALA A 33 -11.51 -14.35 -8.88
CA ALA A 33 -11.82 -13.78 -7.57
C ALA A 33 -12.46 -12.40 -7.72
N GLU A 34 -13.40 -12.08 -6.84
CA GLU A 34 -13.89 -10.72 -6.68
C GLU A 34 -12.87 -9.89 -5.89
N VAL A 35 -12.37 -8.81 -6.50
CA VAL A 35 -11.39 -7.92 -5.87
C VAL A 35 -12.08 -6.62 -5.45
N LEU A 36 -12.42 -6.53 -4.16
CA LEU A 36 -12.89 -5.31 -3.53
C LEU A 36 -11.73 -4.33 -3.34
N TYR A 37 -11.97 -3.06 -3.60
CA TYR A 37 -11.01 -1.97 -3.37
C TYR A 37 -11.66 -0.92 -2.48
N ALA A 38 -10.94 -0.49 -1.46
CA ALA A 38 -11.39 0.53 -0.53
C ALA A 38 -10.21 1.43 -0.14
N GLU A 39 -10.49 2.72 0.00
CA GLU A 39 -9.58 3.71 0.55
C GLU A 39 -10.27 4.42 1.72
N GLY A 40 -9.50 4.86 2.72
CA GLY A 40 -10.06 5.48 3.90
C GLY A 40 -10.66 4.48 4.91
N GLU A 41 -10.70 4.90 6.17
CA GLU A 41 -10.91 4.00 7.31
C GLU A 41 -12.28 3.28 7.27
N ALA A 42 -13.37 4.04 7.13
CA ALA A 42 -14.73 3.50 7.21
C ALA A 42 -15.04 2.50 6.08
N GLU A 43 -14.65 2.83 4.85
CA GLU A 43 -14.85 1.96 3.68
C GLU A 43 -13.97 0.70 3.78
N THR A 44 -12.75 0.83 4.29
CA THR A 44 -11.83 -0.31 4.44
C THR A 44 -12.41 -1.36 5.37
N ILE A 45 -12.93 -0.97 6.54
CA ILE A 45 -13.47 -1.95 7.50
C ILE A 45 -14.73 -2.64 6.98
N ALA A 46 -15.56 -1.95 6.18
CA ALA A 46 -16.69 -2.58 5.51
C ALA A 46 -16.21 -3.65 4.51
N ALA A 47 -15.25 -3.31 3.64
CA ALA A 47 -14.69 -4.25 2.67
C ALA A 47 -14.00 -5.46 3.32
N VAL A 48 -13.26 -5.25 4.42
CA VAL A 48 -12.61 -6.34 5.18
C VAL A 48 -13.65 -7.31 5.74
N ARG A 49 -14.78 -6.80 6.24
CA ARG A 49 -15.88 -7.63 6.75
C ARG A 49 -16.56 -8.47 5.68
N GLU A 50 -16.44 -8.10 4.40
CA GLU A 50 -16.97 -8.86 3.27
C GLU A 50 -15.93 -9.83 2.68
N ALA A 51 -14.67 -9.41 2.57
CA ALA A 51 -13.60 -10.19 1.94
C ALA A 51 -13.20 -11.47 2.70
N GLU A 52 -12.79 -12.53 2.01
CA GLU A 52 -12.27 -13.76 2.63
C GLU A 52 -10.82 -13.59 3.11
N VAL A 53 -10.05 -12.76 2.41
CA VAL A 53 -8.67 -12.39 2.72
C VAL A 53 -8.42 -10.93 2.34
N THR A 54 -7.60 -10.22 3.13
CA THR A 54 -7.28 -8.81 2.88
C THR A 54 -5.80 -8.62 2.54
N VAL A 55 -5.51 -7.79 1.54
CA VAL A 55 -4.18 -7.27 1.27
C VAL A 55 -4.15 -5.80 1.64
N VAL A 56 -3.39 -5.43 2.67
CA VAL A 56 -3.22 -4.04 3.11
C VAL A 56 -1.94 -3.49 2.50
N ALA A 57 -2.07 -2.65 1.47
CA ALA A 57 -0.95 -1.96 0.86
C ALA A 57 -0.65 -0.67 1.65
N VAL A 58 0.51 -0.61 2.29
CA VAL A 58 0.96 0.50 3.15
C VAL A 58 2.38 0.88 2.78
N GLY A 59 2.83 2.05 3.21
CA GLY A 59 4.20 2.47 2.93
C GLY A 59 4.40 3.96 2.85
N GLU A 60 5.58 4.31 2.37
CA GLU A 60 6.00 5.68 2.14
C GLU A 60 5.78 6.07 0.67
N PRO A 61 5.30 7.31 0.39
CA PRO A 61 5.42 7.86 -0.96
C PRO A 61 6.89 8.01 -1.35
N GLY A 62 7.18 7.94 -2.65
CA GLY A 62 8.55 8.03 -3.18
C GLY A 62 9.23 9.37 -2.85
N GLU A 63 8.44 10.43 -2.69
CA GLU A 63 8.89 11.81 -2.41
C GLU A 63 9.58 11.95 -1.04
N ILE A 64 9.15 11.17 -0.04
CA ILE A 64 9.78 11.18 1.29
C ILE A 64 10.95 10.19 1.38
N SER A 65 11.43 9.72 0.22
CA SER A 65 12.58 8.83 0.09
C SER A 65 13.62 9.39 -0.91
N GLY A 66 14.88 9.05 -0.70
CA GLY A 66 15.99 9.53 -1.54
C GLY A 66 16.73 10.73 -0.95
N GLU A 67 17.36 11.52 -1.82
CA GLU A 67 18.29 12.60 -1.44
C GLU A 67 17.59 13.71 -0.65
N ALA A 68 18.23 14.15 0.44
CA ALA A 68 17.75 15.18 1.37
C ALA A 68 16.40 14.88 2.08
N SER A 69 15.76 13.74 1.81
CA SER A 69 14.55 13.26 2.50
C SER A 69 14.88 12.44 3.75
N THR A 70 15.64 13.04 4.67
CA THR A 70 16.00 12.41 5.95
C THR A 70 14.82 12.44 6.92
N ARG A 71 14.52 11.30 7.55
CA ARG A 71 13.49 11.19 8.60
C ARG A 71 14.12 10.72 9.90
N ALA A 72 13.86 11.44 11.00
CA ALA A 72 14.24 11.00 12.33
C ALA A 72 13.27 9.94 12.88
N ASP A 73 12.00 10.07 12.52
CA ASP A 73 10.95 9.08 12.77
C ASP A 73 10.73 8.24 11.50
N ILE A 74 11.11 6.97 11.59
CA ILE A 74 11.00 5.98 10.51
C ILE A 74 9.78 5.07 10.68
N SER A 75 8.79 5.48 11.48
CA SER A 75 7.51 4.80 11.52
C SER A 75 6.75 4.90 10.20
N LEU A 76 5.85 3.95 9.98
CA LEU A 76 4.85 4.04 8.92
C LEU A 76 4.15 5.41 8.98
N PRO A 77 3.90 6.07 7.83
CA PRO A 77 3.19 7.33 7.79
C PRO A 77 1.83 7.29 8.52
N GLU A 78 1.38 8.48 8.92
CA GLU A 78 0.25 8.67 9.82
C GLU A 78 -0.99 7.84 9.44
N GLY A 79 -1.62 7.23 10.43
CA GLY A 79 -2.84 6.44 10.28
C GLY A 79 -2.63 5.00 9.77
N GLN A 80 -1.53 4.70 9.07
CA GLN A 80 -1.35 3.36 8.46
C GLN A 80 -1.18 2.25 9.50
N ALA A 81 -0.44 2.50 10.58
CA ALA A 81 -0.29 1.53 11.67
C ALA A 81 -1.63 1.28 12.41
N GLU A 82 -2.48 2.30 12.51
CA GLU A 82 -3.81 2.16 13.09
C GLU A 82 -4.73 1.37 12.17
N LEU A 83 -4.71 1.65 10.87
CA LEU A 83 -5.45 0.88 9.87
C LEU A 83 -5.11 -0.62 9.95
N ILE A 84 -3.82 -0.98 10.04
CA ILE A 84 -3.39 -2.37 10.20
C ILE A 84 -3.98 -3.00 11.47
N ARG A 85 -3.97 -2.27 12.60
CA ARG A 85 -4.56 -2.75 13.85
C ARG A 85 -6.07 -2.97 13.73
N GLN A 86 -6.77 -2.06 13.05
CA GLN A 86 -8.21 -2.19 12.84
C GLN A 86 -8.56 -3.36 11.92
N VAL A 87 -7.82 -3.54 10.81
CA VAL A 87 -7.96 -4.72 9.94
C VAL A 87 -7.72 -6.00 10.73
N ALA A 88 -6.65 -6.06 11.52
CA ALA A 88 -6.34 -7.22 12.36
C ALA A 88 -7.45 -7.50 13.39
N SER A 89 -8.10 -6.46 13.92
CA SER A 89 -9.19 -6.60 14.89
C SER A 89 -10.44 -7.30 14.36
N VAL A 90 -10.63 -7.33 13.03
CA VAL A 90 -11.75 -8.05 12.39
C VAL A 90 -11.56 -9.56 12.48
N GLY A 91 -10.32 -10.06 12.65
CA GLY A 91 -10.02 -11.48 12.86
C GLY A 91 -10.02 -12.33 11.58
N LYS A 92 -10.05 -11.71 10.40
CA LYS A 92 -9.90 -12.41 9.12
C LYS A 92 -8.43 -12.48 8.66
N PRO A 93 -8.04 -13.47 7.85
CA PRO A 93 -6.70 -13.54 7.27
C PRO A 93 -6.35 -12.27 6.51
N PHE A 94 -5.16 -11.73 6.75
CA PHE A 94 -4.66 -10.57 6.02
C PHE A 94 -3.14 -10.66 5.80
N ALA A 95 -2.67 -9.97 4.76
CA ALA A 95 -1.26 -9.74 4.50
C ALA A 95 -1.02 -8.23 4.40
N VAL A 96 0.11 -7.76 4.95
CA VAL A 96 0.55 -6.38 4.81
C VAL A 96 1.67 -6.35 3.77
N VAL A 97 1.48 -5.55 2.72
CA VAL A 97 2.49 -5.30 1.70
C VAL A 97 3.05 -3.90 1.95
N VAL A 98 4.32 -3.85 2.36
CA VAL A 98 4.99 -2.61 2.75
C VAL A 98 5.84 -2.09 1.60
N PHE A 99 5.59 -0.85 1.19
CA PHE A 99 6.39 -0.10 0.23
C PHE A 99 7.26 0.92 0.97
N GLY A 100 8.57 0.87 0.78
CA GLY A 100 9.46 1.81 1.44
C GLY A 100 10.87 1.77 0.86
N GLY A 101 11.55 2.92 0.88
CA GLY A 101 12.95 3.03 0.44
C GLY A 101 13.96 2.83 1.56
N ARG A 102 13.50 2.52 2.77
CA ARG A 102 14.29 2.38 4.01
C ARG A 102 13.62 1.36 4.95
N PRO A 103 14.33 0.86 5.98
CA PRO A 103 13.70 0.15 7.08
C PRO A 103 12.63 1.02 7.77
N LEU A 104 11.51 0.41 8.18
CA LEU A 104 10.40 1.06 8.86
C LEU A 104 10.08 0.37 10.20
N THR A 105 9.46 1.12 11.11
CA THR A 105 8.99 0.62 12.42
C THR A 105 7.47 0.68 12.56
#